data_AF-A0A1A9I4U6-F1
#
_entry.id   AF-A0A1A9I4U6-F1
#
_cell.length_a   1.000
_cell.length_b   1.000
_cell.length_c   1.000
_cell.angle_alpha   90.00
_cell.angle_beta   90.00
_cell.angle_gamma   90.00
#
_symmetry.space_group_name_H-M   'P 1'
#
loop_
_entity.id
_entity.type
_entity.pdbx_description
1 polymer ?
#
loop_
_entity_poly.entity_id
_entity_poly.type
_entity_poly.pdbx_seq_one_letter_code
_entity_poly.pdbx_strand_id
1 'polypeptide(L)' 'MREGIATNILADRLGKLTKEKLLQRRQSTTNKLIYHYLPTQKALDLLPVVRELADWSSDHLFGKKETPAKLEL' A
#
# COMPACT_ATOMS: atom_id res chain seq x y z
N MET A 1 -3.24 -15.19 -4.97
CA MET A 1 -2.34 -14.14 -4.45
C MET A 1 -2.97 -13.58 -3.18
N ARG A 2 -2.15 -13.32 -2.15
CA ARG A 2 -2.64 -12.94 -0.81
C ARG A 2 -3.26 -11.53 -0.78
N GLU A 3 -3.00 -10.71 -1.79
CA GLU A 3 -3.39 -9.30 -1.83
C GLU A 3 -4.70 -9.05 -2.59
N GLY A 4 -5.25 -10.04 -3.30
CA GLY A 4 -6.46 -9.86 -4.13
C GLY A 4 -6.29 -8.95 -5.36
N ILE A 5 -5.05 -8.57 -5.71
CA ILE A 5 -4.72 -7.69 -6.84
C ILE A 5 -4.03 -8.51 -7.93
N ALA A 6 -4.42 -8.30 -9.19
CA ALA A 6 -3.74 -8.91 -10.33
C ALA A 6 -2.26 -8.47 -10.43
N THR A 7 -1.36 -9.38 -10.77
CA THR A 7 0.11 -9.16 -10.74
C THR A 7 0.55 -7.95 -11.55
N ASN A 8 -0.03 -7.75 -12.74
CA ASN A 8 0.28 -6.62 -13.63
C ASN A 8 -0.16 -5.29 -13.02
N ILE A 9 -1.34 -5.24 -12.41
CA ILE A 9 -1.87 -4.06 -11.72
C ILE A 9 -1.02 -3.74 -10.49
N LEU A 10 -0.64 -4.76 -9.72
CA LEU A 10 0.24 -4.59 -8.57
C LEU A 10 1.60 -4.03 -8.99
N ALA A 11 2.21 -4.58 -10.04
CA ALA A 11 3.50 -4.12 -10.55
C ALA A 11 3.44 -2.65 -11.03
N ASP A 12 2.39 -2.26 -11.75
CA ASP A 12 2.16 -0.88 -12.18
C ASP A 12 2.03 0.08 -10.98
N ARG A 13 1.21 -0.28 -9.98
CA ARG A 13 1.00 0.52 -8.77
C ARG A 13 2.28 0.67 -7.94
N LEU A 14 3.03 -0.41 -7.75
CA LEU A 14 4.33 -0.37 -7.07
C LEU A 14 5.34 0.51 -7.82
N GLY A 15 5.34 0.45 -9.16
CA GLY A 15 6.15 1.32 -10.02
C GLY A 15 5.81 2.80 -9.81
N LYS A 16 4.52 3.15 -9.81
CA LYS A 16 4.04 4.52 -9.55
C LYS A 16 4.45 5.02 -8.17
N LEU A 17 4.19 4.26 -7.12
CA LEU A 17 4.56 4.64 -5.74
C LEU A 17 6.07 4.79 -5.55
N THR A 18 6.87 3.96 -6.24
CA THR A 18 8.33 4.10 -6.24
C THR A 18 8.78 5.36 -6.97
N LYS A 19 8.17 5.67 -8.14
CA LYS A 19 8.45 6.89 -8.92
C LYS A 19 8.18 8.16 -8.11
N GLU A 20 7.09 8.17 -7.34
CA GLU A 20 6.71 9.30 -6.47
C GLU A 20 7.51 9.37 -5.16
N LYS A 21 8.51 8.50 -4.98
CA LYS A 21 9.37 8.40 -3.80
C LYS A 21 8.62 8.06 -2.51
N LEU A 22 7.48 7.39 -2.62
CA LEU A 22 6.72 6.87 -1.47
C LEU A 22 7.24 5.49 -1.07
N LEU A 23 7.73 4.70 -2.02
CA LEU A 23 8.36 3.41 -1.76
C LEU A 23 9.81 3.40 -2.21
N GLN A 24 10.65 2.70 -1.45
CA GLN A 24 11.98 2.29 -1.87
C GLN A 24 11.94 0.83 -2.31
N ARG A 25 12.38 0.57 -3.56
CA ARG A 25 12.57 -0.78 -4.10
C ARG A 25 13.98 -1.28 -3.78
N ARG A 26 14.08 -2.42 -3.12
CA ARG A 26 15.36 -3.10 -2.80
C ARG A 26 15.34 -4.51 -3.37
N GLN A 27 16.40 -4.89 -4.08
CA GLN A 27 16.56 -6.27 -4.55
C GLN A 27 16.92 -7.17 -3.35
N SER A 28 16.31 -8.36 -3.28
CA SER A 28 16.64 -9.31 -2.23
C SER A 28 18.06 -9.85 -2.41
N THR A 29 18.77 -10.02 -1.29
CA THR A 29 20.13 -10.60 -1.26
C THR A 29 20.12 -12.11 -1.45
N THR A 30 19.02 -12.78 -1.08
CA THR A 30 18.88 -14.24 -1.15
C THR A 30 18.36 -14.71 -2.51
N ASN A 31 17.48 -13.94 -3.14
CA ASN A 31 16.91 -14.29 -4.45
C ASN A 31 16.78 -13.05 -5.34
N LYS A 32 17.58 -12.98 -6.41
CA LYS A 32 17.62 -11.83 -7.33
C LYS A 32 16.31 -11.56 -8.08
N LEU A 33 15.38 -12.52 -8.12
CA LEU A 33 14.05 -12.35 -8.72
C LEU A 33 13.06 -11.64 -7.77
N ILE A 34 13.40 -11.53 -6.48
CA ILE A 34 12.53 -10.93 -5.46
C ILE A 34 12.97 -9.48 -5.21
N TYR A 35 11.97 -8.60 -5.18
CA TYR A 35 12.14 -7.21 -4.77
C TYR A 35 11.28 -6.92 -3.55
N HIS A 36 11.88 -6.28 -2.55
CA HIS A 36 11.20 -5.76 -1.38
C HIS A 36 10.88 -4.28 -1.60
N TYR A 37 9.67 -3.88 -1.24
CA TYR A 37 9.24 -2.48 -1.28
C TYR A 37 9.01 -2.02 0.16
N LEU A 38 9.70 -0.95 0.56
CA LEU A 38 9.60 -0.38 1.91
C LEU A 38 9.10 1.06 1.84
N PRO A 39 8.27 1.52 2.79
CA PRO A 39 7.87 2.92 2.85
C PRO A 39 9.09 3.82 3.10
N THR A 40 9.11 4.98 2.45
CA THR A 40 10.05 6.05 2.76
C THR A 40 9.50 6.93 3.88
N GLN A 41 10.33 7.82 4.44
CA GLN A 41 9.83 8.81 5.42
C GLN A 41 8.68 9.64 4.85
N LYS A 42 8.76 10.07 3.58
CA LYS A 42 7.67 10.77 2.89
C LYS A 42 6.35 9.99 2.90
N ALA A 43 6.39 8.67 2.76
CA ALA A 43 5.18 7.85 2.85
C ALA A 43 4.69 7.68 4.29
N LEU A 44 5.59 7.57 5.26
CA LEU A 44 5.23 7.52 6.68
C LEU A 44 4.56 8.82 7.12
N ASP A 45 5.07 9.97 6.69
CA ASP A 45 4.50 11.29 6.97
C ASP A 45 3.10 11.46 6.35
N LEU A 46 2.79 10.71 5.29
CA LEU A 46 1.47 10.71 4.63
C LEU A 46 0.45 9.77 5.33
N LEU A 47 0.91 8.83 6.16
CA LEU A 47 0.03 7.84 6.80
C LEU A 47 -1.12 8.45 7.60
N PRO A 48 -0.96 9.53 8.39
CA PRO A 48 -2.07 10.12 9.12
C PRO A 48 -3.21 10.53 8.19
N VAL A 49 -2.91 11.17 7.06
CA VAL A 49 -3.93 11.62 6.10
C VAL A 49 -4.66 10.44 5.45
N VAL A 50 -3.92 9.38 5.10
CA VAL A 50 -4.52 8.17 4.52
C VAL A 50 -5.40 7.45 5.55
N ARG A 51 -5.00 7.44 6.82
CA ARG A 51 -5.78 6.86 7.92
C ARG A 51 -7.09 7.63 8.14
N GLU A 52 -7.04 8.95 8.26
CA GLU A 52 -8.24 9.77 8.42
C GLU A 52 -9.22 9.58 7.24
N LEU A 53 -8.70 9.49 6.00
CA LEU A 53 -9.53 9.21 4.84
C LEU A 53 -10.18 7.81 4.91
N ALA A 54 -9.43 6.81 5.36
CA ALA A 54 -9.93 5.45 5.53
C ALA A 54 -11.03 5.40 6.61
N ASP A 55 -10.81 6.04 7.76
CA ASP A 55 -11.77 6.09 8.87
C ASP A 55 -13.05 6.83 8.45
N TRP A 56 -12.93 8.00 7.83
CA TRP A 56 -14.08 8.73 7.28
C TRP A 56 -14.86 7.88 6.27
N SER A 57 -14.16 7.17 5.37
CA SER A 57 -14.83 6.31 4.40
C SER A 57 -15.56 5.15 5.07
N SER A 58 -14.97 4.57 6.12
CA SER A 58 -15.60 3.54 6.98
C SER A 58 -16.93 4.02 7.55
N ASP A 59 -16.96 5.24 8.07
CA ASP A 59 -18.12 5.79 8.76
C ASP A 59 -19.25 6.24 7.82
N HIS A 60 -18.89 6.65 6.59
CA HIS A 60 -19.83 7.32 5.69
C HIS A 60 -20.11 6.61 4.37
N LEU A 61 -19.20 5.78 3.86
CA LEU A 61 -19.31 5.19 2.52
C LEU A 61 -19.60 3.69 2.55
N PHE A 62 -19.15 2.96 3.56
CA PHE A 62 -19.38 1.53 3.64
C PHE A 62 -20.70 1.20 4.36
N GLY A 63 -21.51 0.33 3.76
CA GLY A 63 -22.68 -0.22 4.44
C GLY A 63 -22.26 -1.20 5.55
N LYS A 64 -23.14 -1.48 6.53
CA LYS A 64 -22.91 -2.39 7.69
C LYS A 64 -22.35 -3.80 7.37
N LYS A 65 -22.18 -4.18 6.09
CA LYS A 65 -21.66 -5.48 5.63
C LYS A 65 -20.29 -5.40 4.94
N GLU A 66 -19.72 -4.21 4.76
CA GLU A 66 -18.45 -4.02 4.06
C GLU A 66 -17.44 -3.40 5.03
N THR A 67 -16.69 -4.23 5.76
CA THR A 67 -15.61 -3.72 6.59
C THR A 67 -14.42 -3.39 5.70
N PRO A 68 -13.93 -2.14 5.64
CA PRO A 68 -12.70 -1.85 4.91
C PRO A 68 -11.54 -2.66 5.49
N ALA A 69 -10.57 -3.00 4.63
CA ALA A 69 -9.38 -3.72 5.03
C ALA A 69 -8.71 -2.99 6.21
N LYS A 70 -8.68 -3.65 7.37
CA LYS A 70 -8.19 -3.05 8.60
C LYS A 70 -6.70 -2.72 8.45
N LEU A 71 -6.36 -1.44 8.52
CA LEU A 71 -4.98 -0.94 8.53
C LEU A 71 -4.36 -1.19 9.92
N GLU A 72 -4.03 -2.46 10.18
CA GLU A 72 -3.21 -2.87 11.32
C GLU A 72 -1.74 -2.51 11.02
N LEU A 73 -1.12 -1.65 11.84
CA LEU A 73 0.30 -1.30 11.79
C LEU A 73 1.09 -2.18 12.74
#